data_AF-A0A2P4QHM3-F1
#
_entry.id   AF-A0A2P4QHM3-F1
#
_cell.length_a   1.000
_cell.length_b   1.000
_cell.length_c   1.000
_cell.angle_alpha   90.00
_cell.angle_beta   90.00
_cell.angle_gamma   90.00
#
_symmetry.space_group_name_H-M   'P 1'
#
loop_
_entity.id
_entity.type
_entity.pdbx_description
1 polymer ?
#
loop_
_entity_poly.entity_id
_entity_poly.type
_entity_poly.pdbx_seq_one_letter_code
_entity_poly.pdbx_strand_id
1 'polypeptide(L)'
;LSLTLTIKESDFRVFLESSQGIFINKLLIMQIGSDDILHYIKKYIMNERRVKYLAIKNIECRIDLFDLKDEVKEFKLHNIIVRSYNDLYICVNNYIKNID
;
A
#
# COMPACT_ATOMS: atom_id res chain seq x y z
N LEU A 1 5.48 7.17 2.99
CA LEU A 1 5.70 6.09 3.95
C LEU A 1 5.98 4.81 3.18
N SER A 2 7.16 4.21 3.36
CA SER A 2 7.50 2.91 2.76
C SER A 2 7.67 1.92 3.89
N LEU A 3 6.87 0.86 3.89
CA LEU A 3 6.85 -0.16 4.93
C LEU A 3 7.23 -1.51 4.30
N THR A 4 8.21 -2.17 4.89
CA THR A 4 8.54 -3.57 4.60
C THR A 4 8.30 -4.31 5.89
N LEU A 5 7.24 -5.12 5.92
CA LEU A 5 6.73 -5.67 7.17
C LEU A 5 6.31 -7.13 6.94
N THR A 6 6.72 -8.02 7.84
CA THR A 6 6.04 -9.30 8.05
C THR A 6 4.77 -8.98 8.83
N ILE A 7 3.71 -8.61 8.11
CA ILE A 7 2.48 -8.16 8.72
C ILE A 7 1.64 -9.38 9.10
N LYS A 8 1.39 -9.54 10.41
CA LYS A 8 0.20 -10.26 10.86
C LYS A 8 -1.01 -9.37 10.67
N GLU A 9 -2.12 -9.96 10.24
CA GLU A 9 -3.39 -9.26 10.01
C GLU A 9 -3.79 -8.34 11.19
N SER A 10 -3.67 -8.84 12.42
CA SER A 10 -4.01 -8.11 13.65
C SER A 10 -3.18 -6.84 13.84
N ASP A 11 -1.89 -6.92 13.56
CA ASP A 11 -0.95 -5.81 13.77
C ASP A 11 -1.17 -4.73 12.71
N PHE A 12 -1.53 -5.14 11.49
CA PHE A 12 -1.89 -4.20 10.44
C PHE A 12 -3.10 -3.38 10.80
N ARG A 13 -4.13 -4.05 11.34
CA ARG A 13 -5.36 -3.39 11.75
C ARG A 13 -5.07 -2.32 12.80
N VAL A 14 -4.27 -2.65 13.82
CA VAL A 14 -3.88 -1.68 14.86
C VAL A 14 -3.11 -0.49 14.27
N PHE A 15 -2.22 -0.72 13.30
CA PHE A 15 -1.53 0.37 12.59
C PHE A 15 -2.51 1.28 11.82
N LEU A 16 -3.50 0.71 11.13
CA LEU A 16 -4.48 1.47 10.37
C LEU A 16 -5.41 2.30 11.28
N GLU A 17 -5.82 1.72 12.41
CA GLU A 17 -6.64 2.39 13.43
C GLU A 17 -5.85 3.50 14.14
N SER A 18 -4.61 3.25 14.54
CA SER A 18 -3.77 4.25 15.22
C SER A 18 -3.34 5.42 14.31
N SER A 19 -3.33 5.23 13.01
CA SER A 19 -3.00 6.27 12.04
C SER A 19 -4.22 7.06 11.54
N GLN A 20 -5.42 6.80 12.10
CA GLN A 20 -6.68 7.39 11.61
C GLN A 20 -6.62 8.92 11.46
N GLY A 21 -7.21 9.43 10.38
CA GLY A 21 -7.19 10.87 10.06
C GLY A 21 -5.89 11.38 9.42
N ILE A 22 -4.83 10.57 9.37
CA ILE A 22 -3.59 10.94 8.68
C ILE A 22 -3.73 10.65 7.18
N PHE A 23 -3.42 11.65 6.36
CA PHE A 23 -3.24 11.48 4.91
C PHE A 23 -1.83 11.03 4.58
N ILE A 24 -1.71 9.98 3.79
CA ILE A 24 -0.46 9.35 3.39
C ILE A 24 -0.29 9.55 1.88
N ASN A 25 0.65 10.41 1.49
CA ASN A 25 0.87 10.65 0.06
C ASN A 25 1.31 9.38 -0.70
N LYS A 26 2.20 8.57 -0.12
CA LYS A 26 2.66 7.29 -0.70
C LYS A 26 2.69 6.22 0.38
N LEU A 27 2.07 5.08 0.14
CA LEU A 27 2.09 3.89 0.98
C LEU A 27 2.63 2.70 0.17
N LEU A 28 3.77 2.17 0.58
CA LEU A 28 4.33 0.94 0.02
C LEU A 28 4.27 -0.13 1.10
N ILE A 29 3.79 -1.32 0.74
CA ILE A 29 3.73 -2.49 1.62
C ILE A 29 4.36 -3.66 0.89
N MET A 30 5.41 -4.21 1.47
CA MET A 30 5.92 -5.51 1.08
C MET A 30 5.51 -6.52 2.14
N GLN A 31 4.63 -7.44 1.77
CA GLN A 31 4.06 -8.45 2.65
C GLN A 31 4.86 -9.76 2.57
N ILE A 32 5.12 -10.34 3.73
CA ILE A 32 5.67 -11.68 3.91
C ILE A 32 4.61 -12.49 4.66
N GLY A 33 4.03 -13.51 4.03
CA GLY A 33 2.96 -14.35 4.58
C GLY A 33 1.70 -14.43 3.70
N SER A 34 0.72 -15.22 4.15
CA SER A 34 -0.55 -15.49 3.44
C SER A 34 -1.78 -14.73 3.98
N ASP A 35 -1.61 -13.88 5.00
CA ASP A 35 -2.72 -13.12 5.59
C ASP A 35 -3.39 -12.19 4.56
N ASP A 36 -4.72 -12.06 4.57
CA ASP A 36 -5.41 -11.13 3.69
C ASP A 36 -5.45 -9.71 4.28
N ILE A 37 -4.46 -8.91 3.90
CA ILE A 37 -4.41 -7.49 4.29
C ILE A 37 -5.24 -6.58 3.37
N LEU A 38 -5.67 -7.06 2.20
CA LEU A 38 -6.31 -6.24 1.18
C LEU A 38 -7.69 -5.77 1.63
N HIS A 39 -8.43 -6.63 2.33
CA HIS A 39 -9.72 -6.26 2.94
C HIS A 39 -9.58 -5.02 3.86
N TYR A 40 -8.53 -4.98 4.69
CA TYR A 40 -8.30 -3.83 5.57
C TYR A 40 -7.87 -2.57 4.85
N ILE A 41 -7.06 -2.70 3.79
CA ILE A 41 -6.73 -1.56 2.91
C ILE A 41 -8.04 -0.96 2.38
N LYS A 42 -8.95 -1.78 1.83
CA LYS A 42 -10.23 -1.28 1.33
C LYS A 42 -11.04 -0.61 2.45
N LYS A 43 -11.17 -1.26 3.61
CA LYS A 43 -11.96 -0.74 4.72
C LYS A 43 -11.45 0.60 5.27
N TYR A 44 -10.15 0.73 5.51
CA TYR A 44 -9.58 1.85 6.26
C TYR A 44 -8.89 2.90 5.38
N ILE A 45 -8.33 2.50 4.23
CA ILE A 45 -7.62 3.41 3.33
C ILE A 45 -8.53 3.91 2.22
N MET A 46 -9.29 3.01 1.57
CA MET A 46 -10.12 3.35 0.42
C MET A 46 -11.34 4.18 0.82
N ASN A 47 -12.08 3.75 1.85
CA ASN A 47 -13.26 4.46 2.35
C ASN A 47 -12.93 5.89 2.82
N GLU A 48 -11.83 6.06 3.55
CA GLU A 48 -11.40 7.37 4.07
C GLU A 48 -10.57 8.18 3.06
N ARG A 49 -10.27 7.63 1.87
CA ARG A 49 -9.43 8.24 0.82
C ARG A 49 -8.09 8.78 1.34
N ARG A 50 -7.46 8.02 2.23
CA ARG A 50 -6.27 8.47 2.97
C ARG A 50 -4.94 8.27 2.25
N VAL A 51 -4.94 7.60 1.10
CA VAL A 51 -3.72 7.34 0.33
C VAL A 51 -3.84 7.85 -1.09
N LYS A 52 -2.83 8.58 -1.57
CA LYS A 52 -2.76 8.99 -2.98
C LYS A 52 -2.10 7.93 -3.87
N TYR A 53 -0.96 7.41 -3.46
CA TYR A 53 -0.24 6.35 -4.18
C TYR A 53 -0.08 5.10 -3.31
N LEU A 54 -0.55 3.97 -3.83
CA LEU A 54 -0.52 2.68 -3.14
C LEU A 54 0.30 1.68 -3.96
N ALA A 55 1.18 0.94 -3.29
CA ALA A 55 1.78 -0.27 -3.86
C ALA A 55 1.84 -1.36 -2.80
N ILE A 56 1.40 -2.57 -3.17
CA ILE A 56 1.43 -3.73 -2.29
C ILE A 56 1.99 -4.90 -3.07
N LYS A 57 3.03 -5.54 -2.53
CA LYS A 57 3.64 -6.73 -3.12
C LYS A 57 3.73 -7.82 -2.09
N ASN A 58 3.17 -8.99 -2.41
CA ASN A 58 3.34 -10.19 -1.59
C ASN A 58 4.54 -10.99 -2.11
N ILE A 59 5.52 -11.26 -1.24
CA ILE A 59 6.74 -11.99 -1.63
C ILE A 59 6.45 -13.47 -1.88
N GLU A 60 5.60 -14.10 -1.06
CA GLU A 60 5.35 -15.54 -1.10
C GLU A 60 4.60 -15.93 -2.37
N CYS A 61 3.49 -15.24 -2.65
CA CYS A 61 2.71 -15.49 -3.87
C CYS A 61 3.28 -14.78 -5.11
N ARG A 62 4.28 -13.91 -4.93
CA ARG A 62 4.89 -13.08 -6.00
C ARG A 62 3.87 -12.25 -6.80
N ILE A 63 2.78 -11.85 -6.14
CA ILE A 63 1.72 -11.02 -6.73
C ILE A 63 1.93 -9.56 -6.30
N ASP A 64 1.91 -8.66 -7.27
CA ASP A 64 1.79 -7.22 -7.06
C ASP A 64 0.31 -6.82 -7.22
N LEU A 65 -0.19 -5.95 -6.34
CA LEU A 65 -1.56 -5.42 -6.46
C LEU A 65 -1.79 -4.76 -7.82
N PHE A 66 -0.74 -4.20 -8.43
CA PHE A 66 -0.79 -3.61 -9.76
C PHE A 66 -1.19 -4.61 -10.87
N ASP A 67 -0.92 -5.90 -10.67
CA ASP A 67 -1.25 -6.96 -11.62
C ASP A 67 -2.73 -7.36 -11.56
N LEU A 68 -3.40 -7.09 -10.44
CA LEU A 68 -4.82 -7.35 -10.22
C LEU A 68 -5.67 -6.23 -10.85
N LYS A 69 -5.97 -6.35 -12.15
CA LYS A 69 -6.57 -5.24 -12.92
C LYS A 69 -7.93 -4.77 -12.42
N ASP A 70 -8.76 -5.66 -11.89
CA ASP A 70 -10.06 -5.28 -11.37
C ASP A 70 -9.95 -4.54 -10.03
N GLU A 71 -9.02 -4.97 -9.17
CA GLU A 71 -8.65 -4.25 -7.94
C GLU A 71 -8.13 -2.84 -8.25
N VAL A 72 -7.21 -2.71 -9.22
CA VAL A 72 -6.68 -1.40 -9.65
C VAL A 72 -7.80 -0.46 -10.12
N LYS A 73 -8.80 -0.98 -10.85
CA LYS A 73 -9.95 -0.17 -11.27
C LYS A 73 -10.78 0.28 -10.07
N GLU A 74 -11.02 -0.60 -9.10
CA GLU A 74 -11.77 -0.29 -7.88
C GLU A 74 -11.10 0.82 -7.06
N PHE A 75 -9.78 0.73 -6.85
CA PHE A 75 -9.00 1.78 -6.17
C PHE A 75 -9.03 3.11 -6.92
N LYS A 76 -9.01 3.07 -8.26
CA LYS A 76 -9.07 4.27 -9.09
C LYS A 76 -10.39 5.02 -8.92
N LEU A 77 -11.52 4.33 -8.72
CA LEU A 77 -12.82 4.96 -8.41
C LEU A 77 -12.79 5.78 -7.11
N HIS A 78 -11.85 5.48 -6.22
CA HIS A 78 -11.64 6.17 -4.96
C HIS A 78 -10.49 7.17 -5.00
N ASN A 79 -10.02 7.53 -6.20
CA ASN A 79 -8.88 8.43 -6.44
C ASN A 79 -7.54 7.93 -5.86
N ILE A 80 -7.40 6.62 -5.68
CA ILE A 80 -6.15 5.99 -5.24
C ILE A 80 -5.41 5.48 -6.47
N ILE A 81 -4.15 5.91 -6.64
CA ILE A 81 -3.31 5.52 -7.76
C ILE A 81 -2.47 4.31 -7.34
N VAL A 82 -2.87 3.12 -7.81
CA VAL A 82 -2.06 1.92 -7.63
C VAL A 82 -0.89 1.92 -8.60
N ARG A 83 0.31 1.61 -8.10
CA ARG A 83 1.55 1.44 -8.88
C ARG A 83 2.19 0.11 -8.52
N SER A 84 3.01 -0.43 -9.42
CA SER A 84 3.86 -1.56 -9.06
C SER A 84 4.80 -1.14 -7.92
N TYR A 85 5.14 -2.09 -7.05
CA TYR A 85 6.01 -1.83 -5.90
C TYR A 85 7.37 -1.30 -6.34
N ASN A 86 7.97 -1.93 -7.36
CA ASN A 86 9.30 -1.54 -7.83
C ASN A 86 9.30 -0.11 -8.41
N ASP A 87 8.30 0.25 -9.22
CA ASP A 87 8.22 1.60 -9.80
C ASP A 87 8.06 2.66 -8.71
N LEU A 88 7.17 2.41 -7.74
CA LEU A 88 6.90 3.36 -6.66
C LEU A 88 8.09 3.46 -5.69
N TYR A 89 8.81 2.36 -5.47
CA TYR A 89 10.01 2.30 -4.63
C TYR A 89 11.19 3.05 -5.25
N ILE A 90 11.45 2.83 -6.55
CA ILE A 90 12.46 3.59 -7.30
C ILE A 90 12.14 5.08 -7.25
N CYS A 91 10.87 5.44 -7.45
CA CYS A 91 10.43 6.82 -7.32
C CYS A 91 10.81 7.40 -5.96
N VAL A 92 10.56 6.71 -4.85
CA VAL A 92 10.94 7.16 -3.49
C VAL A 92 12.46 7.35 -3.37
N ASN A 93 13.26 6.38 -3.81
CA ASN A 93 14.71 6.45 -3.71
C ASN A 93 15.32 7.59 -4.52
N ASN A 94 14.75 7.90 -5.70
CA ASN A 94 15.19 9.04 -6.48
C ASN A 94 14.94 10.36 -5.74
N TYR A 95 13.87 10.51 -4.95
CA TYR A 95 13.70 11.71 -4.12
C TYR A 95 14.74 11.79 -3.01
N ILE A 96 15.05 10.67 -2.33
CA ILE A 96 16.04 10.67 -1.24
C ILE A 96 17.43 11.06 -1.76
N LYS A 97 17.83 10.57 -2.94
CA LYS A 97 19.12 10.94 -3.57
C LYS A 97 19.24 12.39 -4.01
N ASN A 98 18.13 13.14 -4.09
CA ASN A 98 18.11 14.55 -4.48
C ASN A 98 17.95 15.50 -3.27
N ILE A 99 18.13 15.00 -2.04
CA ILE A 99 18.11 15.79 -0.80
C ILE A 99 19.54 15.98 -0.23
N ASP A 100 20.58 15.49 -0.93
CA ASP A 100 21.99 15.80 -0.63
C ASP A 100 22.41 17.18 -1.19
#